data_AF-A0A250G4D6-F1
#
_entry.id   AF-A0A250G4D6-F1
#
_cell.length_a   1.000
_cell.length_b   1.000
_cell.length_c   1.000
_cell.angle_alpha   90.00
_cell.angle_beta   90.00
_cell.angle_gamma   90.00
#
_symmetry.space_group_name_H-M   'P 1'
#
loop_
_entity.id
_entity.type
_entity.pdbx_description
1 polymer ?
#
loop_
_entity_poly.entity_id
_entity_poly.type
_entity_poly.pdbx_seq_one_letter_code
_entity_poly.pdbx_strand_id
1 'polypeptide(L)' 'MDLSGNIIVPLGKYDLMMGFSEGLMRVEKNRKCGFIDKKGKVIVPLKYDSHQKA' A
#
# COMPACT_ATOMS: atom_id res chain seq x y z
N MET A 1 -8.50 -6.57 -6.00
CA MET A 1 -9.96 -6.64 -6.14
C MET A 1 -10.47 -7.51 -5.01
N ASP A 2 -11.59 -7.17 -4.38
CA ASP A 2 -12.23 -8.11 -3.44
C ASP A 2 -12.96 -9.22 -4.22
N LEU A 3 -13.42 -10.26 -3.53
CA LEU A 3 -14.15 -11.39 -4.13
C LEU A 3 -15.45 -10.98 -4.83
N SER A 4 -15.98 -9.80 -4.52
CA SER A 4 -17.18 -9.20 -5.12
C SER A 4 -16.88 -8.32 -6.34
N GLY A 5 -15.61 -8.22 -6.76
CA GLY A 5 -15.20 -7.40 -7.90
C GLY A 5 -15.05 -5.90 -7.59
N ASN A 6 -15.16 -5.47 -6.32
CA ASN A 6 -14.89 -4.08 -5.97
C ASN A 6 -13.39 -3.80 -5.96
N ILE A 7 -13.06 -2.65 -6.52
CA ILE A 7 -11.71 -2.11 -6.50
C ILE A 7 -11.50 -1.48 -5.12
N ILE A 8 -10.90 -2.24 -4.20
CA ILE A 8 -10.58 -1.79 -2.83
C ILE A 8 -9.61 -0.60 -2.85
N VAL A 9 -8.65 -0.65 -3.80
CA VAL A 9 -7.64 0.39 -3.97
C VAL A 9 -7.72 0.87 -5.41
N PRO A 10 -8.07 2.16 -5.65
CA PRO A 10 -8.15 2.71 -6.99
C PRO A 10 -6.85 2.47 -7.77
N LEU A 11 -6.99 1.97 -9.00
CA LEU A 11 -5.87 1.82 -9.93
C LEU A 11 -5.23 3.20 -10.15
N GLY A 12 -3.91 3.30 -9.99
CA GLY A 12 -3.17 4.57 -10.05
C GLY A 12 -3.14 5.39 -8.75
N LYS A 13 -3.73 4.90 -7.64
CA LYS A 13 -3.60 5.59 -6.34
C LYS A 13 -2.16 5.56 -5.81
N TYR A 14 -1.43 4.49 -6.12
CA TYR A 14 -0.06 4.21 -5.72
C TYR A 14 0.77 3.87 -6.96
N ASP A 15 2.04 4.26 -6.95
CA ASP A 15 2.98 4.01 -8.04
C ASP A 15 3.43 2.54 -8.03
N LEU A 16 3.57 1.98 -6.82
CA LEU A 16 3.90 0.57 -6.62
C LEU A 16 3.03 -0.02 -5.51
N MET A 17 2.55 -1.25 -5.74
CA MET A 17 1.83 -2.05 -4.75
C MET A 17 2.44 -3.44 -4.75
N MET A 18 2.97 -3.86 -3.60
CA MET A 18 3.46 -5.23 -3.40
C MET A 18 2.28 -6.17 -3.10
N GLY A 19 2.52 -7.48 -3.06
CA GLY A 19 1.52 -8.43 -2.57
C GLY A 19 1.17 -8.20 -1.08
N PHE A 20 0.08 -8.81 -0.64
CA PHE A 20 -0.23 -8.87 0.79
C PHE A 20 0.70 -9.86 1.50
N SER A 21 1.33 -9.41 2.58
CA SER A 21 2.04 -10.25 3.55
C SER A 21 1.47 -9.97 4.93
N GLU A 22 1.12 -11.02 5.68
CA GLU A 22 0.60 -10.91 7.05
C GLU A 22 -0.61 -9.97 7.22
N GLY A 23 -1.43 -9.82 6.16
CA GLY A 23 -2.61 -8.95 6.20
C GLY A 23 -2.36 -7.48 5.82
N LEU A 24 -1.12 -7.12 5.52
CA LEU A 24 -0.71 -5.79 5.09
C LEU A 24 -0.13 -5.84 3.68
N MET A 25 -0.30 -4.76 2.93
CA MET A 25 0.27 -4.56 1.61
C MET A 25 1.18 -3.34 1.65
N ARG A 26 2.44 -3.52 1.26
CA ARG A 26 3.37 -2.40 1.08
C ARG A 26 2.97 -1.63 -0.18
N VAL A 27 2.85 -0.32 -0.04
CA VAL A 27 2.53 0.60 -1.13
C VAL A 27 3.55 1.72 -1.20
N GLU A 28 3.81 2.21 -2.41
CA GLU A 28 4.69 3.34 -2.66
C GLU A 28 3.95 4.42 -3.44
N LYS A 29 4.15 5.68 -3.06
CA LYS A 29 3.66 6.84 -3.79
C LYS A 29 4.64 7.98 -3.64
N ASN A 30 4.99 8.64 -4.75
CA ASN A 30 5.94 9.76 -4.76
C ASN A 30 7.24 9.43 -4.02
N ARG A 31 7.79 8.22 -4.25
CA ARG A 31 8.99 7.66 -3.56
C ARG A 31 8.86 7.47 -2.05
N LYS A 32 7.67 7.59 -1.48
CA LYS A 32 7.39 7.35 -0.06
C LYS A 32 6.70 6.02 0.10
N CYS A 33 7.19 5.21 1.05
CA CYS A 33 6.61 3.92 1.38
C CYS A 33 5.61 4.03 2.53
N GLY A 34 4.58 3.19 2.46
CA GLY A 34 3.61 2.97 3.53
C GLY A 34 3.01 1.56 3.44
N PHE A 35 2.07 1.28 4.34
CA PHE A 35 1.38 0.00 4.39
C PHE A 35 -0.12 0.24 4.48
N ILE A 36 -0.88 -0.56 3.74
CA ILE A 36 -2.33 -0.57 3.80
C ILE A 36 -2.85 -1.95 4.20
N ASP A 37 -4.05 -2.01 4.76
CA ASP A 37 -4.73 -3.28 5.05
C ASP A 37 -5.43 -3.86 3.81
N LYS A 38 -6.01 -5.06 3.98
CA LYS A 38 -6.85 -5.72 2.97
C LYS A 38 -8.10 -4.94 2.55
N LYS A 39 -8.49 -3.90 3.31
CA LYS A 39 -9.60 -3.00 3.00
C LYS A 39 -9.13 -1.68 2.37
N GLY A 40 -7.84 -1.55 2.05
CA GLY A 40 -7.26 -0.35 1.45
C GLY A 40 -7.07 0.81 2.41
N LYS A 41 -7.26 0.58 3.72
CA LYS A 41 -7.01 1.57 4.77
C LYS A 41 -5.51 1.70 4.98
N VAL A 42 -5.00 2.92 4.93
CA VAL A 42 -3.60 3.20 5.25
C VAL A 42 -3.37 2.95 6.74
N ILE A 43 -2.55 1.96 7.05
CA ILE A 43 -2.13 1.62 8.42
C ILE A 43 -0.83 2.36 8.75
N VAL A 44 0.11 2.38 7.80
CA VAL A 44 1.35 3.13 7.91
C VAL A 44 1.35 4.24 6.85
N PRO A 45 1.39 5.52 7.26
CA PRO A 45 1.35 6.63 6.34
C PRO A 45 2.57 6.62 5.42
N LEU A 46 2.37 7.04 4.16
CA LEU A 46 3.41 7.14 3.14
C LEU A 46 4.32 8.35 3.42
N LYS A 47 5.12 8.24 4.48
CA LYS A 47 6.02 9.29 4.96
C LYS A 47 7.46 8.81 5.11
N TYR A 48 7.69 7.50 5.05
CA TYR A 48 9.02 6.93 5.17
C TYR A 48 9.69 6.97 3.81
N ASP A 49 10.80 7.68 3.74
CA ASP A 49 11.72 7.56 2.62
C ASP A 49 12.30 6.14 2.65
N SER A 50 12.38 5.48 1.50
CA SER A 50 12.94 4.14 1.35
C SER A 50 14.42 4.04 1.78
N HIS A 51 15.02 5.17 2.20
CA HIS A 51 16.37 5.36 2.69
C HIS A 51 16.53 5.40 4.21
N GLN A 52 15.58 4.89 5.01
CA GLN A 52 15.90 4.55 6.40
C GLN A 52 16.83 3.32 6.42
N LYS A 53 18.11 3.52 6.09
CA LYS A 53 19.17 2.61 6.49
C LYS A 53 19.14 2.54 8.02
N ALA A 54 19.04 1.32 8.54
CA ALA A 54 19.42 1.00 9.91
C ALA A 54 20.91 1.29 10.11
#